data_AF-A0A661RKZ7-F1
#
_entry.id   AF-A0A661RKZ7-F1
#
_cell.length_a   1.000
_cell.length_b   1.000
_cell.length_c   1.000
_cell.angle_alpha   90.00
_cell.angle_beta   90.00
_cell.angle_gamma   90.00
#
_symmetry.space_group_name_H-M   'P 1'
#
loop_
_entity.id
_entity.type
_entity.pdbx_description
1 polymer ?
#
loop_
_entity_poly.entity_id
_entity_poly.type
_entity_poly.pdbx_seq_one_letter_code
_entity_poly.pdbx_strand_id
1 'polypeptide(L)'
;MASRSCRRKSGSSVDREEAARLLRDGAVTRDPSPALLKAAKRLEKVGLVETRVREYVLCAEPRDADFPPRNRHCRGRIYLKDGLDESGYEYRCPECERPVFPERLRKRRHQELHTKVSRQGVESYISSQLTRLKVGIKEISEAVYRVDLGDMGVVVCIADYCAEEKFLTRDWAATHPTCYIVVNPKGFEERFLEEEWLRRVSLADVVSGAADLEKVLRELAASGPPPAGKNVSVPVYTKGPAPVVIEPLRPSVKDRRFVVEVGPNVVLVEGEVVVAPQAGPRYEIFRILWDRFLDDLKEAIPPEQHELINIRDLIKELESRTGKFV
;
A
#
# COMPACT_ATOMS: atom_id res chain seq x y z
N MET A 1 -18.24 -11.90 -47.45
CA MET A 1 -18.34 -12.84 -46.31
C MET A 1 -17.34 -12.38 -45.25
N ALA A 2 -17.84 -11.82 -44.15
CA ALA A 2 -17.01 -11.25 -43.10
C ALA A 2 -16.42 -12.37 -42.22
N SER A 3 -15.09 -12.50 -42.23
CA SER A 3 -14.36 -13.38 -41.32
C SER A 3 -14.60 -12.96 -39.89
N ARG A 4 -15.23 -13.85 -39.12
CA ARG A 4 -15.38 -13.73 -37.68
C ARG A 4 -13.99 -13.73 -37.04
N SER A 5 -13.62 -12.57 -36.49
CA SER A 5 -12.48 -12.41 -35.59
C SER A 5 -12.68 -13.33 -34.38
N CYS A 6 -11.96 -14.45 -34.38
CA CYS A 6 -11.83 -15.33 -33.23
C CYS A 6 -10.98 -14.62 -32.18
N ARG A 7 -11.62 -13.88 -31.26
CA ARG A 7 -11.01 -13.50 -29.98
C ARG A 7 -10.55 -14.79 -29.28
N ARG A 8 -9.25 -15.05 -29.30
CA ARG A 8 -8.63 -16.08 -28.45
C ARG A 8 -8.92 -15.71 -26.99
N LYS A 9 -9.65 -16.60 -26.30
CA LYS A 9 -9.90 -16.53 -24.86
C LYS A 9 -8.60 -16.86 -24.11
N SER A 10 -7.74 -15.88 -23.86
CA SER A 10 -6.76 -15.97 -22.76
C SER A 10 -7.50 -15.63 -21.46
N GLY A 11 -7.35 -16.49 -20.45
CA GLY A 11 -8.30 -16.64 -19.34
C GLY A 11 -8.26 -15.58 -18.23
N SER A 12 -8.00 -14.31 -18.53
CA SER A 12 -8.00 -13.24 -17.53
C SER A 12 -8.91 -12.09 -17.96
N SER A 13 -10.20 -12.21 -17.66
CA SER A 13 -11.22 -11.21 -18.04
C SER A 13 -11.30 -10.02 -17.07
N VAL A 14 -10.17 -9.54 -16.56
CA VAL A 14 -10.15 -8.35 -15.69
C VAL A 14 -10.04 -7.12 -16.58
N ASP A 15 -10.92 -6.14 -16.34
CA ASP A 15 -10.84 -4.85 -17.03
C ASP A 15 -9.51 -4.14 -16.73
N ARG A 16 -8.96 -3.45 -17.73
CA ARG A 16 -7.64 -2.80 -17.63
C ARG A 16 -7.60 -1.73 -16.54
N GLU A 17 -8.64 -0.89 -16.45
CA GLU A 17 -8.68 0.18 -15.46
C GLU A 17 -8.82 -0.38 -14.05
N GLU A 18 -9.67 -1.39 -13.87
CA GLU A 18 -9.82 -2.03 -12.57
C GLU A 18 -8.54 -2.78 -12.14
N ALA A 19 -7.86 -3.45 -13.08
CA ALA A 19 -6.54 -4.04 -12.81
C ALA A 19 -5.51 -2.98 -12.40
N ALA A 20 -5.46 -1.86 -13.14
CA ALA A 20 -4.56 -0.76 -12.83
C ALA A 20 -4.84 -0.15 -11.44
N ARG A 21 -6.11 -0.05 -11.04
CA ARG A 21 -6.48 0.47 -9.72
C ARG A 21 -6.05 -0.45 -8.59
N LEU A 22 -6.19 -1.77 -8.77
CA LEU A 22 -5.88 -2.80 -7.78
C LEU A 22 -4.38 -3.11 -7.66
N LEU A 23 -3.61 -2.94 -8.75
CA LEU A 23 -2.16 -3.14 -8.75
C LEU A 23 -1.37 -1.93 -8.20
N ARG A 24 -2.07 -0.91 -7.69
CA ARG A 24 -1.45 0.14 -6.88
C ARG A 24 -1.32 -0.36 -5.46
N ASP A 25 -0.08 -0.58 -5.01
CA ASP A 25 0.16 -1.09 -3.68
C ASP A 25 -0.38 -0.14 -2.59
N GLY A 26 -1.01 -0.73 -1.57
CA GLY A 26 -1.71 0.01 -0.51
C GLY A 26 -2.95 0.80 -0.96
N ALA A 27 -3.51 0.53 -2.16
CA ALA A 27 -4.67 1.25 -2.65
C ALA A 27 -5.90 1.06 -1.76
N VAL A 28 -6.61 2.17 -1.53
CA VAL A 28 -7.87 2.20 -0.79
C VAL A 28 -8.94 2.81 -1.70
N THR A 29 -9.98 2.01 -1.99
CA THR A 29 -11.12 2.47 -2.78
C THR A 29 -12.38 2.49 -1.91
N ARG A 30 -12.98 3.66 -1.79
CA ARG A 30 -14.28 3.85 -1.13
C ARG A 30 -15.42 3.49 -2.06
N ASP A 31 -16.46 2.90 -1.49
CA ASP A 31 -17.67 2.45 -2.15
C ASP A 31 -17.35 1.75 -3.49
N PRO A 32 -16.56 0.64 -3.44
CA PRO A 32 -16.07 -0.03 -4.62
C PRO A 32 -17.23 -0.55 -5.47
N SER A 33 -17.10 -0.42 -6.80
CA SER A 33 -18.09 -0.96 -7.73
C SER A 33 -18.14 -2.49 -7.66
N PRO A 34 -19.28 -3.14 -7.99
CA PRO A 34 -19.33 -4.60 -8.11
C PRO A 34 -18.31 -5.16 -9.11
N ALA A 35 -17.99 -4.39 -10.16
CA ALA A 35 -16.97 -4.75 -11.14
C ALA A 35 -15.57 -4.79 -10.53
N LEU A 36 -15.19 -3.77 -9.76
CA LEU A 36 -13.92 -3.71 -9.05
C LEU A 36 -13.79 -4.84 -8.02
N LEU A 37 -14.85 -5.12 -7.25
CA LEU A 37 -14.85 -6.25 -6.30
C LEU A 37 -14.66 -7.60 -7.00
N LYS A 38 -15.28 -7.78 -8.18
CA LYS A 38 -15.11 -8.99 -8.99
C LYS A 38 -13.70 -9.09 -9.58
N ALA A 39 -13.11 -7.98 -9.99
CA ALA A 39 -11.72 -7.90 -10.44
C ALA A 39 -10.75 -8.26 -9.29
N ALA A 40 -10.96 -7.69 -8.10
CA ALA A 40 -10.18 -7.95 -6.90
C ALA A 40 -10.10 -9.45 -6.56
N LYS A 41 -11.26 -10.13 -6.49
CA LYS A 41 -11.33 -11.58 -6.26
C LYS A 41 -10.58 -12.40 -7.32
N ARG A 42 -10.55 -11.93 -8.58
CA ARG A 42 -9.83 -12.62 -9.66
C ARG A 42 -8.33 -12.46 -9.53
N LEU A 43 -7.86 -11.25 -9.23
CA LEU A 43 -6.43 -11.00 -9.01
C LEU A 43 -5.92 -11.73 -7.76
N GLU A 44 -6.72 -11.77 -6.70
CA GLU A 44 -6.43 -12.52 -5.48
C GLU A 44 -6.35 -14.02 -5.72
N LYS A 45 -7.26 -14.60 -6.52
CA LYS A 45 -7.21 -16.02 -6.92
C LYS A 45 -5.93 -16.37 -7.70
N VAL A 46 -5.38 -15.43 -8.44
CA VAL A 46 -4.11 -15.58 -9.18
C VAL A 46 -2.90 -15.29 -8.28
N GLY A 47 -3.12 -14.82 -7.06
CA GLY A 47 -2.09 -14.52 -6.07
C GLY A 47 -1.46 -13.14 -6.24
N LEU A 48 -1.93 -12.30 -7.17
CA LEU A 48 -1.31 -11.00 -7.48
C LEU A 48 -1.51 -9.95 -6.39
N VAL A 49 -2.64 -10.03 -5.67
CA VAL A 49 -3.02 -9.07 -4.64
C VAL A 49 -3.66 -9.76 -3.45
N GLU A 50 -3.50 -9.16 -2.28
CA GLU A 50 -4.29 -9.44 -1.09
C GLU A 50 -5.36 -8.36 -0.97
N THR A 51 -6.60 -8.75 -0.69
CA THR A 51 -7.72 -7.80 -0.60
C THR A 51 -8.41 -7.87 0.74
N ARG A 52 -8.87 -6.72 1.24
CA ARG A 52 -9.70 -6.65 2.44
C ARG A 52 -10.82 -5.65 2.25
N VAL A 53 -12.05 -6.14 2.31
CA VAL A 53 -13.24 -5.28 2.38
C VAL A 53 -13.51 -4.97 3.84
N ARG A 54 -13.71 -3.69 4.15
CA ARG A 54 -14.16 -3.24 5.46
C ARG A 54 -15.46 -2.47 5.31
N GLU A 55 -16.38 -2.70 6.23
CA GLU A 55 -17.58 -1.88 6.34
C GLU A 55 -17.35 -0.77 7.36
N TYR A 56 -17.95 0.39 7.12
CA TYR A 56 -17.93 1.50 8.06
C TYR A 56 -19.22 2.31 7.97
N VAL A 57 -19.50 3.05 9.03
CA VAL A 57 -20.53 4.11 9.05
C VAL A 57 -19.86 5.46 9.29
N LEU A 58 -20.49 6.53 8.83
CA LEU A 58 -20.02 7.89 9.08
C LEU A 58 -20.60 8.41 10.40
N CYS A 59 -19.82 9.21 11.12
CA CYS A 59 -20.28 9.86 12.35
C CYS A 59 -21.46 10.81 12.10
N ALA A 60 -21.42 11.55 11.00
CA ALA A 60 -22.46 12.50 10.60
C ALA A 60 -22.75 12.31 9.10
N GLU A 61 -23.71 11.44 8.77
CA GLU A 61 -24.22 11.26 7.41
C GLU A 61 -25.62 11.91 7.31
N PRO A 62 -25.84 12.86 6.39
CA PRO A 62 -27.11 13.57 6.25
C PRO A 62 -28.36 12.70 6.09
N ARG A 63 -28.20 11.47 5.62
CA ARG A 63 -29.31 10.52 5.38
C ARG A 63 -29.60 9.62 6.58
N ASP A 64 -28.83 9.69 7.65
CA ASP A 64 -29.06 8.88 8.84
C ASP A 64 -30.16 9.49 9.72
N ALA A 65 -30.87 8.62 10.46
CA ALA A 65 -31.96 9.03 11.36
C ALA A 65 -31.49 9.93 12.52
N ASP A 66 -30.20 9.87 12.89
CA ASP A 66 -29.60 10.66 13.97
C ASP A 66 -28.90 11.93 13.48
N PHE A 67 -29.16 12.33 12.24
CA PHE A 67 -28.67 13.59 11.69
C PHE A 67 -29.64 14.76 11.98
N PRO A 68 -29.12 15.96 12.32
CA PRO A 68 -27.72 16.28 12.55
C PRO A 68 -27.29 15.98 14.00
N PRO A 69 -26.06 15.47 14.20
CA PRO A 69 -25.47 15.44 15.52
C PRO A 69 -24.87 16.79 15.92
N ARG A 70 -24.44 16.91 17.19
CA ARG A 70 -23.81 18.12 17.74
C ARG A 70 -22.65 18.65 16.88
N ASN A 71 -21.83 17.76 16.33
CA ASN A 71 -20.85 18.10 15.29
C ASN A 71 -21.29 17.54 13.93
N ARG A 72 -22.12 18.31 13.22
CA ARG A 72 -22.63 17.96 11.87
C ARG A 72 -21.56 17.89 10.78
N HIS A 73 -20.36 18.40 11.03
CA HIS A 73 -19.25 18.41 10.08
C HIS A 73 -18.24 17.28 10.33
N CYS A 74 -18.46 16.44 11.34
CA CYS A 74 -17.58 15.32 11.66
C CYS A 74 -17.53 14.31 10.51
N ARG A 75 -16.33 14.04 10.00
CA ARG A 75 -16.08 13.07 8.91
C ARG A 75 -15.52 11.73 9.39
N GLY A 76 -15.57 11.49 10.70
CA GLY A 76 -15.02 10.28 11.30
C GLY A 76 -15.70 9.03 10.75
N ARG A 77 -14.87 8.04 10.40
CA ARG A 77 -15.31 6.73 9.95
C ARG A 77 -15.23 5.75 11.11
N ILE A 78 -16.33 5.07 11.37
CA ILE A 78 -16.43 4.05 12.40
C ILE A 78 -16.48 2.71 11.68
N TYR A 79 -15.35 2.01 11.67
CA TYR A 79 -15.25 0.69 11.02
C TYR A 79 -15.99 -0.35 11.87
N LEU A 80 -16.87 -1.09 11.22
CA LEU A 80 -17.64 -2.16 11.85
C LEU A 80 -16.72 -3.36 12.08
N LYS A 81 -16.79 -3.95 13.28
CA LYS A 81 -16.01 -5.13 13.65
C LYS A 81 -16.94 -6.17 14.27
N ASP A 82 -16.70 -7.43 13.94
CA ASP A 82 -17.39 -8.54 14.57
C ASP A 82 -17.05 -8.56 16.07
N GLY A 83 -18.08 -8.67 16.91
CA GLY A 83 -17.94 -8.79 18.36
C GLY A 83 -17.94 -7.49 19.16
N LEU A 84 -18.10 -6.31 18.53
CA LEU A 84 -18.32 -5.07 19.29
C LEU A 84 -19.79 -4.94 19.72
N ASP A 85 -20.02 -4.70 21.00
CA ASP A 85 -21.34 -4.49 21.58
C ASP A 85 -21.75 -3.02 21.53
N GLU A 86 -22.82 -2.77 20.78
CA GLU A 86 -23.44 -1.46 20.69
C GLU A 86 -24.09 -1.02 22.02
N SER A 87 -24.56 -1.96 22.83
CA SER A 87 -25.14 -1.71 24.15
C SER A 87 -24.06 -1.28 25.17
N GLY A 88 -22.84 -1.78 24.99
CA GLY A 88 -21.63 -1.39 25.71
C GLY A 88 -21.02 -0.05 25.27
N TYR A 89 -21.63 0.66 24.30
CA TYR A 89 -21.12 1.94 23.77
C TYR A 89 -19.71 1.83 23.18
N GLU A 90 -19.35 0.66 22.63
CA GLU A 90 -18.01 0.39 22.13
C GLU A 90 -17.73 1.07 20.78
N TYR A 91 -18.78 1.37 20.01
CA TYR A 91 -18.66 2.15 18.78
C TYR A 91 -18.55 3.65 19.09
N ARG A 92 -17.34 4.19 18.99
CA ARG A 92 -17.08 5.63 19.13
C ARG A 92 -16.45 6.21 17.87
N CYS A 93 -16.82 7.45 17.58
CA CYS A 93 -16.18 8.20 16.51
C CYS A 93 -14.71 8.48 16.87
N PRO A 94 -13.73 8.10 16.03
CA PRO A 94 -12.31 8.37 16.33
C PRO A 94 -11.94 9.85 16.27
N GLU A 95 -12.79 10.70 15.67
CA GLU A 95 -12.51 12.14 15.50
C GLU A 95 -13.11 13.02 16.60
N CYS A 96 -14.28 12.62 17.15
CA CYS A 96 -15.01 13.44 18.12
C CYS A 96 -15.52 12.66 19.32
N GLU A 97 -15.15 11.39 19.44
CA GLU A 97 -15.43 10.47 20.55
C GLU A 97 -16.92 10.22 20.84
N ARG A 98 -17.81 10.79 20.03
CA ARG A 98 -19.26 10.59 20.09
C ARG A 98 -19.57 9.10 20.01
N PRO A 99 -20.37 8.55 20.94
CA PRO A 99 -20.94 7.22 20.78
C PRO A 99 -21.82 7.16 19.52
N VAL A 100 -21.58 6.14 18.70
CA VAL A 100 -22.30 5.87 17.46
C VAL A 100 -23.00 4.53 17.61
N PHE A 101 -24.21 4.43 17.07
CA PHE A 101 -25.09 3.28 17.24
C PHE A 101 -25.47 2.73 15.85
N PRO A 102 -24.58 1.96 15.20
CA PRO A 102 -24.76 1.55 13.80
C PRO A 102 -26.04 0.73 13.56
N GLU A 103 -26.34 -0.26 14.40
CA GLU A 103 -27.47 -1.17 14.21
C GLU A 103 -28.77 -0.56 14.74
N ARG A 104 -28.78 -0.01 15.96
CA ARG A 104 -29.98 0.57 16.59
C ARG A 104 -30.54 1.71 15.77
N LEU A 105 -29.66 2.55 15.21
CA LEU A 105 -30.05 3.71 14.40
C LEU A 105 -30.05 3.39 12.90
N ARG A 106 -29.80 2.14 12.51
CA ARG A 106 -29.76 1.67 11.12
C ARG A 106 -28.94 2.61 10.23
N LYS A 107 -27.76 3.01 10.71
CA LYS A 107 -26.91 3.96 10.00
C LYS A 107 -26.50 3.40 8.65
N ARG A 108 -26.36 4.28 7.66
CA ARG A 108 -25.95 3.88 6.32
C ARG A 108 -24.56 3.27 6.35
N ARG A 109 -24.46 2.05 5.83
CA ARG A 109 -23.19 1.34 5.67
C ARG A 109 -22.50 1.75 4.37
N HIS A 110 -21.20 1.90 4.47
CA HIS A 110 -20.28 2.14 3.36
C HIS A 110 -19.24 1.03 3.34
N GLN A 111 -18.61 0.86 2.19
CA GLN A 111 -17.56 -0.14 2.01
C GLN A 111 -16.25 0.51 1.60
N GLU A 112 -15.15 -0.07 2.06
CA GLU A 112 -13.81 0.32 1.68
C GLU A 112 -13.03 -0.93 1.28
N LEU A 113 -12.53 -0.96 0.05
CA LEU A 113 -11.66 -2.03 -0.45
C LEU A 113 -10.21 -1.59 -0.28
N HIS A 114 -9.48 -2.32 0.54
CA HIS A 114 -8.02 -2.25 0.63
C HIS A 114 -7.40 -3.30 -0.27
N THR A 115 -6.31 -2.93 -0.93
CA THR A 115 -5.53 -3.84 -1.77
C THR A 115 -4.05 -3.68 -1.48
N LYS A 116 -3.36 -4.81 -1.34
CA LYS A 116 -1.91 -4.90 -1.20
C LYS A 116 -1.39 -5.80 -2.31
N VAL A 117 -0.36 -5.37 -3.01
CA VAL A 117 0.22 -6.18 -4.09
C VAL A 117 1.15 -7.22 -3.49
N SER A 118 1.02 -8.47 -3.93
CA SER A 118 1.91 -9.55 -3.49
C SER A 118 3.11 -9.60 -4.42
N ARG A 119 4.29 -9.25 -3.89
CA ARG A 119 5.56 -9.36 -4.63
C ARG A 119 5.78 -10.78 -5.18
N GLN A 120 5.69 -11.77 -4.29
CA GLN A 120 5.85 -13.18 -4.66
C GLN A 120 4.81 -13.63 -5.70
N GLY A 121 3.58 -13.13 -5.56
CA GLY A 121 2.51 -13.38 -6.51
C GLY A 121 2.78 -12.85 -7.91
N VAL A 122 3.33 -11.63 -8.00
CA VAL A 122 3.74 -11.00 -9.27
C VAL A 122 4.88 -11.77 -9.92
N GLU A 123 5.95 -12.09 -9.18
CA GLU A 123 7.08 -12.86 -9.70
C GLU A 123 6.63 -14.25 -10.19
N SER A 124 5.79 -14.93 -9.41
CA SER A 124 5.20 -16.22 -9.78
C SER A 124 4.31 -16.11 -11.03
N TYR A 125 3.50 -15.06 -11.12
CA TYR A 125 2.64 -14.83 -12.28
C TYR A 125 3.46 -14.60 -13.55
N ILE A 126 4.46 -13.73 -13.51
CA ILE A 126 5.34 -13.46 -14.66
C ILE A 126 6.12 -14.72 -15.06
N SER A 127 6.73 -15.41 -14.10
CA SER A 127 7.42 -16.68 -14.34
C SER A 127 6.49 -17.71 -15.00
N SER A 128 5.24 -17.80 -14.58
CA SER A 128 4.24 -18.67 -15.22
C SER A 128 3.90 -18.26 -16.66
N GLN A 129 3.87 -16.96 -16.98
CA GLN A 129 3.67 -16.49 -18.35
C GLN A 129 4.88 -16.82 -19.22
N LEU A 130 6.09 -16.62 -18.72
CA LEU A 130 7.31 -16.96 -19.44
C LEU A 130 7.40 -18.46 -19.69
N THR A 131 7.12 -19.30 -18.69
CA THR A 131 7.20 -20.76 -18.82
C THR A 131 6.26 -21.32 -19.91
N ARG A 132 5.13 -20.64 -20.18
CA ARG A 132 4.20 -21.02 -21.27
C ARG A 132 4.79 -20.88 -22.67
N LEU A 133 5.85 -20.09 -22.83
CA LEU A 133 6.55 -19.91 -24.10
C LEU A 133 7.29 -21.19 -24.54
N LYS A 134 7.53 -22.14 -23.61
CA LYS A 134 8.27 -23.39 -23.87
C LYS A 134 9.68 -23.15 -24.43
N VAL A 135 10.36 -22.13 -23.91
CA VAL A 135 11.75 -21.78 -24.24
C VAL A 135 12.62 -21.82 -22.99
N GLY A 136 13.95 -21.75 -23.18
CA GLY A 136 14.90 -21.64 -22.07
C GLY A 136 14.65 -20.35 -21.28
N ILE A 137 14.47 -20.47 -19.96
CA ILE A 137 14.28 -19.34 -19.06
C ILE A 137 15.23 -19.51 -17.89
N LYS A 138 15.98 -18.45 -17.57
CA LYS A 138 16.90 -18.42 -16.44
C LYS A 138 16.72 -17.12 -15.68
N GLU A 139 16.46 -17.21 -14.39
CA GLU A 139 16.58 -16.05 -13.51
C GLU A 139 18.07 -15.71 -13.34
N ILE A 140 18.46 -14.50 -13.72
CA ILE A 140 19.87 -14.04 -13.67
C ILE A 140 20.13 -13.09 -12.50
N SER A 141 19.06 -12.52 -11.94
CA SER A 141 19.03 -11.71 -10.73
C SER A 141 17.59 -11.72 -10.21
N GLU A 142 17.40 -11.37 -8.94
CA GLU A 142 16.09 -11.18 -8.32
C GLU A 142 15.17 -10.31 -9.21
N ALA A 143 14.04 -10.89 -9.64
CA ALA A 143 13.07 -10.26 -10.53
C ALA A 143 13.56 -9.91 -11.94
N VAL A 144 14.66 -10.54 -12.41
CA VAL A 144 15.24 -10.39 -13.74
C VAL A 144 15.48 -11.75 -14.40
N TYR A 145 14.84 -11.97 -15.55
CA TYR A 145 14.87 -13.23 -16.27
C TYR A 145 15.50 -13.07 -17.65
N ARG A 146 16.39 -13.99 -18.03
CA ARG A 146 16.79 -14.21 -19.42
C ARG A 146 15.86 -15.24 -20.05
N VAL A 147 15.34 -14.92 -21.23
CA VAL A 147 14.45 -15.76 -22.04
C VAL A 147 15.15 -16.03 -23.36
N ASP A 148 15.46 -17.29 -23.66
CA ASP A 148 16.19 -17.67 -24.86
C ASP A 148 15.25 -17.72 -26.07
N LEU A 149 15.00 -16.53 -26.65
CA LEU A 149 14.26 -16.33 -27.89
C LEU A 149 15.25 -16.00 -29.02
N GLY A 150 15.38 -16.92 -29.98
CA GLY A 150 16.36 -16.78 -31.07
C GLY A 150 17.79 -16.85 -30.57
N ASP A 151 18.71 -16.17 -31.28
CA ASP A 151 20.16 -16.29 -31.01
C ASP A 151 20.66 -15.35 -29.91
N MET A 152 19.99 -14.22 -29.67
CA MET A 152 20.48 -13.15 -28.78
C MET A 152 19.89 -13.22 -27.35
N GLY A 153 18.75 -13.89 -27.16
CA GLY A 153 18.01 -13.88 -25.89
C GLY A 153 17.41 -12.52 -25.55
N VAL A 154 16.36 -12.51 -24.74
CA VAL A 154 15.67 -11.30 -24.28
C VAL A 154 15.68 -11.25 -22.76
N VAL A 155 15.92 -10.09 -22.18
CA VAL A 155 15.84 -9.86 -20.73
C VAL A 155 14.44 -9.36 -20.38
N VAL A 156 13.84 -9.91 -19.33
CA VAL A 156 12.59 -9.44 -18.73
C VAL A 156 12.90 -8.97 -17.33
N CYS A 157 12.70 -7.68 -17.06
CA CYS A 157 12.99 -7.04 -15.78
C CYS A 157 11.71 -6.52 -15.16
N ILE A 158 11.34 -6.99 -13.96
CA ILE A 158 10.23 -6.39 -13.20
C ILE A 158 10.78 -5.15 -12.49
N ALA A 159 10.60 -3.99 -13.10
CA ALA A 159 11.32 -2.76 -12.76
C ALA A 159 11.11 -2.31 -11.31
N ASP A 160 9.90 -2.49 -10.77
CA ASP A 160 9.58 -2.16 -9.37
C ASP A 160 10.32 -3.04 -8.34
N TYR A 161 10.73 -4.26 -8.72
CA TYR A 161 11.34 -5.24 -7.82
C TYR A 161 12.80 -5.56 -8.14
N CYS A 162 13.34 -5.02 -9.23
CA CYS A 162 14.73 -5.24 -9.62
C CYS A 162 15.68 -4.70 -8.54
N ALA A 163 16.41 -5.58 -7.85
CA ALA A 163 17.31 -5.18 -6.77
C ALA A 163 18.57 -4.46 -7.29
N GLU A 164 19.13 -4.93 -8.40
CA GLU A 164 20.38 -4.41 -8.95
C GLU A 164 20.13 -3.29 -9.97
N GLU A 165 20.68 -2.10 -9.71
CA GLU A 165 20.48 -0.92 -10.55
C GLU A 165 21.04 -1.07 -11.96
N LYS A 166 22.05 -1.93 -12.16
CA LYS A 166 22.70 -2.16 -13.47
C LYS A 166 21.69 -2.55 -14.56
N PHE A 167 20.63 -3.30 -14.23
CA PHE A 167 19.60 -3.72 -15.19
C PHE A 167 18.62 -2.58 -15.55
N LEU A 168 18.60 -1.51 -14.75
CA LEU A 168 17.78 -0.31 -14.93
C LEU A 168 18.57 0.85 -15.54
N THR A 169 19.66 0.55 -16.25
CA THR A 169 20.49 1.54 -16.93
C THR A 169 20.28 1.54 -18.44
N ARG A 170 20.57 2.69 -19.05
CA ARG A 170 20.41 2.89 -20.49
C ARG A 170 21.41 2.08 -21.30
N ASP A 171 22.65 1.94 -20.83
CA ASP A 171 23.68 1.13 -21.48
C ASP A 171 23.34 -0.37 -21.44
N TRP A 172 22.75 -0.85 -20.34
CA TRP A 172 22.22 -2.21 -20.29
C TRP A 172 21.13 -2.42 -21.32
N ALA A 173 20.10 -1.56 -21.33
CA ALA A 173 18.98 -1.65 -22.27
C ALA A 173 19.43 -1.53 -23.75
N ALA A 174 20.50 -0.76 -24.01
CA ALA A 174 21.04 -0.58 -25.35
C ALA A 174 21.85 -1.78 -25.85
N THR A 175 22.44 -2.56 -24.94
CA THR A 175 23.26 -3.74 -25.28
C THR A 175 22.48 -5.05 -25.21
N HIS A 176 21.42 -5.09 -24.40
CA HIS A 176 20.59 -6.27 -24.18
C HIS A 176 19.13 -5.93 -24.48
N PRO A 177 18.47 -6.61 -25.43
CA PRO A 177 17.04 -6.47 -25.66
C PRO A 177 16.27 -6.71 -24.36
N THR A 178 15.73 -5.66 -23.75
CA THR A 178 15.14 -5.70 -22.42
C THR A 178 13.69 -5.23 -22.44
N CYS A 179 12.79 -6.04 -21.89
CA CYS A 179 11.39 -5.70 -21.64
C CYS A 179 11.20 -5.39 -20.15
N TYR A 180 10.87 -4.15 -19.84
CA TYR A 180 10.58 -3.69 -18.48
C TYR A 180 9.10 -3.87 -18.14
N ILE A 181 8.81 -4.68 -17.13
CA ILE A 181 7.46 -4.87 -16.59
C ILE A 181 7.30 -3.98 -15.36
N VAL A 182 6.26 -3.16 -15.37
CA VAL A 182 5.95 -2.24 -14.28
C VAL A 182 4.71 -2.70 -13.54
N VAL A 183 4.82 -2.86 -12.23
CA VAL A 183 3.75 -3.38 -11.37
C VAL A 183 2.79 -2.26 -11.01
N ASN A 184 3.32 -1.15 -10.49
CA ASN A 184 2.51 0.00 -10.12
C ASN A 184 2.26 0.87 -11.36
N PRO A 185 1.04 1.01 -11.88
CA PRO A 185 0.79 1.80 -13.09
C PRO A 185 0.81 3.32 -12.84
N LYS A 186 0.87 3.77 -11.59
CA LYS A 186 0.89 5.20 -11.26
C LYS A 186 2.22 5.82 -11.70
N GLY A 187 2.15 6.88 -12.51
CA GLY A 187 3.34 7.54 -13.02
C GLY A 187 4.17 6.65 -13.95
N PHE A 188 3.52 5.75 -14.69
CA PHE A 188 4.19 4.76 -15.55
C PHE A 188 5.06 5.44 -16.61
N GLU A 189 4.54 6.49 -17.25
CA GLU A 189 5.23 7.20 -18.32
C GLU A 189 6.40 8.03 -17.77
N GLU A 190 6.15 8.77 -16.69
CA GLU A 190 7.05 9.75 -16.08
C GLU A 190 8.21 9.12 -15.32
N ARG A 191 8.10 7.84 -14.92
CA ARG A 191 9.18 7.12 -14.25
C ARG A 191 10.22 6.55 -15.21
N PHE A 192 9.92 6.51 -16.51
CA PHE A 192 10.86 6.04 -17.51
C PHE A 192 11.56 7.20 -18.21
N LEU A 193 12.78 6.95 -18.66
CA LEU A 193 13.44 7.82 -19.61
C LEU A 193 12.62 7.90 -20.90
N GLU A 194 12.40 9.10 -21.42
CA GLU A 194 11.62 9.36 -22.63
C GLU A 194 12.37 8.95 -23.90
N GLU A 195 12.46 7.64 -24.16
CA GLU A 195 13.06 7.08 -25.37
C GLU A 195 12.17 5.98 -25.96
N GLU A 196 11.73 6.16 -27.22
CA GLU A 196 10.74 5.28 -27.88
C GLU A 196 11.20 3.83 -28.07
N TRP A 197 12.52 3.61 -28.10
CA TRP A 197 13.11 2.28 -28.25
C TRP A 197 13.09 1.45 -26.95
N LEU A 198 12.85 2.08 -25.79
CA LEU A 198 12.71 1.37 -24.52
C LEU A 198 11.39 0.59 -24.49
N ARG A 199 11.49 -0.74 -24.37
CA ARG A 199 10.31 -1.60 -24.31
C ARG A 199 9.82 -1.71 -22.87
N ARG A 200 8.65 -1.11 -22.62
CA ARG A 200 7.98 -1.08 -21.31
C ARG A 200 6.55 -1.61 -21.43
N VAL A 201 6.12 -2.36 -20.42
CA VAL A 201 4.77 -2.96 -20.34
C VAL A 201 4.24 -2.84 -18.91
N SER A 202 3.00 -2.38 -18.76
CA SER A 202 2.31 -2.42 -17.47
C SER A 202 1.83 -3.83 -17.15
N LEU A 203 2.00 -4.29 -15.91
CA LEU A 203 1.42 -5.55 -15.44
C LEU A 203 -0.11 -5.55 -15.59
N ALA A 204 -0.75 -4.38 -15.45
CA ALA A 204 -2.19 -4.25 -15.67
C ALA A 204 -2.57 -4.64 -17.11
N ASP A 205 -1.74 -4.28 -18.10
CA ASP A 205 -1.98 -4.60 -19.51
C ASP A 205 -1.79 -6.10 -19.79
N VAL A 206 -0.78 -6.72 -19.18
CA VAL A 206 -0.56 -8.17 -19.27
C VAL A 206 -1.73 -8.93 -18.67
N VAL A 207 -2.15 -8.53 -17.46
CA VAL A 207 -3.21 -9.21 -16.73
C VAL A 207 -4.57 -8.98 -17.38
N SER A 208 -4.85 -7.82 -17.95
CA SER A 208 -6.09 -7.58 -18.69
C SER A 208 -6.10 -8.21 -20.09
N GLY A 209 -4.96 -8.74 -20.56
CA GLY A 209 -4.76 -9.23 -21.91
C GLY A 209 -4.71 -8.12 -22.97
N ALA A 210 -4.53 -6.85 -22.56
CA ALA A 210 -4.31 -5.74 -23.48
C ALA A 210 -2.90 -5.80 -24.11
N ALA A 211 -1.92 -6.35 -23.37
CA ALA A 211 -0.60 -6.70 -23.86
C ALA A 211 -0.42 -8.22 -23.83
N ASP A 212 -0.04 -8.80 -24.97
CA ASP A 212 0.41 -10.19 -25.05
C ASP A 212 1.92 -10.24 -24.85
N LEU A 213 2.36 -10.72 -23.67
CA LEU A 213 3.77 -10.77 -23.31
C LEU A 213 4.58 -11.60 -24.31
N GLU A 214 4.03 -12.70 -24.84
CA GLU A 214 4.74 -13.50 -25.86
C GLU A 214 5.03 -12.68 -27.10
N LYS A 215 4.01 -11.98 -27.60
CA LYS A 215 4.12 -11.12 -28.78
C LYS A 215 5.15 -10.01 -28.54
N VAL A 216 5.08 -9.35 -27.38
CA VAL A 216 6.04 -8.28 -27.01
C VAL A 216 7.48 -8.79 -27.03
N LEU A 217 7.74 -9.95 -26.43
CA LEU A 217 9.10 -10.50 -26.35
C LEU A 217 9.63 -10.97 -27.70
N ARG A 218 8.77 -11.56 -28.55
CA ARG A 218 9.17 -11.95 -29.92
C ARG A 218 9.45 -10.75 -30.81
N GLU A 219 8.65 -9.70 -30.73
CA GLU A 219 8.91 -8.43 -31.43
C GLU A 219 10.23 -7.81 -30.97
N LEU A 220 10.50 -7.83 -29.67
CA LEU A 220 11.75 -7.33 -29.11
C LEU A 220 12.96 -8.18 -29.53
N ALA A 221 12.84 -9.50 -29.57
CA ALA A 221 13.90 -10.39 -30.06
C ALA A 221 14.20 -10.18 -31.56
N ALA A 222 13.19 -9.83 -32.35
CA ALA A 222 13.34 -9.50 -33.77
C ALA A 222 13.81 -8.06 -34.01
N SER A 223 13.73 -7.21 -32.98
CA SER A 223 14.22 -5.83 -33.05
C SER A 223 15.73 -5.85 -32.89
N GLY A 224 16.43 -5.23 -33.84
CA GLY A 224 17.87 -5.02 -33.75
C GLY A 224 18.23 -4.08 -32.58
N PRO A 225 19.54 -3.85 -32.35
CA PRO A 225 19.98 -2.88 -31.35
C PRO A 225 19.36 -1.50 -31.62
N PRO A 226 19.11 -0.70 -30.57
CA PRO A 226 18.56 0.62 -30.74
C PRO A 226 19.49 1.52 -31.58
N PRO A 227 18.94 2.58 -32.20
CA PRO A 227 19.73 3.53 -32.97
C PRO A 227 20.85 4.13 -32.10
N ALA A 228 22.03 4.36 -32.70
CA ALA A 228 23.22 4.83 -32.01
C ALA A 228 22.94 6.08 -31.15
N GLY A 229 22.86 5.90 -29.84
CA GLY A 229 22.61 6.95 -28.87
C GLY A 229 23.87 7.33 -28.08
N LYS A 230 23.80 8.40 -27.29
CA LYS A 230 24.93 8.87 -26.47
C LYS A 230 25.33 7.80 -25.45
N ASN A 231 26.62 7.49 -25.31
CA ASN A 231 27.14 6.53 -24.32
C ASN A 231 27.15 7.14 -22.90
N VAL A 232 25.97 7.41 -22.33
CA VAL A 232 25.84 7.83 -20.93
C VAL A 232 25.00 6.78 -20.20
N SER A 233 25.59 6.19 -19.15
CA SER A 233 24.91 5.26 -18.25
C SER A 233 24.00 6.06 -17.31
N VAL A 234 22.81 6.41 -17.80
CA VAL A 234 21.74 7.03 -17.02
C VAL A 234 20.71 5.97 -16.63
N PRO A 235 20.03 6.10 -15.49
CA PRO A 235 18.88 5.25 -15.17
C PRO A 235 17.77 5.40 -16.23
N VAL A 236 17.23 4.28 -16.70
CA VAL A 236 16.03 4.27 -17.56
C VAL A 236 14.75 4.25 -16.76
N TYR A 237 14.83 3.95 -15.46
CA TYR A 237 13.68 3.84 -14.57
C TYR A 237 13.97 4.42 -13.19
N THR A 238 13.06 5.27 -12.70
CA THR A 238 13.09 5.79 -11.34
C THR A 238 12.04 5.07 -10.50
N LYS A 239 12.47 4.33 -9.48
CA LYS A 239 11.56 3.79 -8.48
C LYS A 239 10.93 4.97 -7.73
N GLY A 240 9.64 5.22 -7.96
CA GLY A 240 8.91 6.27 -7.26
C GLY A 240 8.86 6.03 -5.75
N PRO A 241 8.41 7.02 -4.95
CA PRO A 241 8.25 6.83 -3.51
C PRO A 241 7.34 5.63 -3.23
N ALA A 242 7.85 4.66 -2.47
CA ALA A 242 7.07 3.52 -2.02
C ALA A 242 5.89 4.04 -1.17
N PRO A 243 4.65 3.57 -1.39
CA PRO A 243 3.54 3.94 -0.52
C PRO A 243 3.87 3.50 0.91
N VAL A 244 3.58 4.38 1.89
CA VAL A 244 3.66 4.03 3.31
C VAL A 244 2.68 2.87 3.53
N VAL A 245 3.21 1.67 3.66
CA VAL A 245 2.45 0.50 4.07
C VAL A 245 2.04 0.78 5.51
N ILE A 246 0.80 1.23 5.70
CA ILE A 246 0.17 1.19 7.03
C ILE A 246 -0.04 -0.29 7.31
N GLU A 247 0.95 -0.92 7.96
CA GLU A 247 0.80 -2.28 8.43
C GLU A 247 -0.52 -2.37 9.21
N PRO A 248 -1.35 -3.40 8.96
CA PRO A 248 -2.49 -3.61 9.83
C PRO A 248 -1.96 -3.72 11.27
N LEU A 249 -2.56 -2.95 12.20
CA LEU A 249 -2.33 -3.07 13.64
C LEU A 249 -2.30 -4.57 13.97
N ARG A 250 -1.10 -5.08 14.26
CA ARG A 250 -0.93 -6.47 14.70
C ARG A 250 -1.81 -6.64 15.94
N PRO A 251 -2.55 -7.76 16.07
CA PRO A 251 -3.30 -8.02 17.28
C PRO A 251 -2.37 -7.87 18.48
N SER A 252 -2.83 -7.20 19.54
CA SER A 252 -2.05 -6.96 20.74
C SER A 252 -1.58 -8.31 21.30
N VAL A 253 -0.28 -8.59 21.19
CA VAL A 253 0.32 -9.74 21.85
C VAL A 253 0.36 -9.40 23.34
N LYS A 254 -0.28 -10.23 24.17
CA LYS A 254 -0.47 -10.01 25.62
C LYS A 254 0.83 -9.77 26.40
N ASP A 255 1.98 -10.14 25.84
CA ASP A 255 3.30 -10.04 26.48
C ASP A 255 4.29 -9.16 25.71
N ARG A 256 3.79 -8.21 24.89
CA ARG A 256 4.67 -7.31 24.15
C ARG A 256 5.39 -6.37 25.12
N ARG A 257 6.70 -6.60 25.29
CA ARG A 257 7.59 -5.67 25.98
C ARG A 257 7.91 -4.52 25.03
N PHE A 258 7.82 -3.30 25.53
CA PHE A 258 8.26 -2.10 24.82
C PHE A 258 9.52 -1.58 25.49
N VAL A 259 10.59 -1.39 24.73
CA VAL A 259 11.80 -0.70 25.18
C VAL A 259 11.59 0.79 24.93
N VAL A 260 11.57 1.57 26.02
CA VAL A 260 11.50 3.03 25.96
C VAL A 260 12.89 3.58 26.24
N GLU A 261 13.45 4.31 25.27
CA GLU A 261 14.74 5.00 25.39
C GLU A 261 14.49 6.50 25.49
N VAL A 262 15.03 7.13 26.53
CA VAL A 262 14.85 8.57 26.78
C VAL A 262 16.21 9.27 26.64
N GLY A 263 16.32 10.11 25.62
CA GLY A 263 17.47 10.98 25.39
C GLY A 263 17.15 12.46 25.69
N PRO A 264 18.09 13.38 25.43
CA PRO A 264 17.86 14.81 25.61
C PRO A 264 16.79 15.31 24.61
N ASN A 265 15.58 15.59 25.11
CA ASN A 265 14.40 16.01 24.34
C ASN A 265 13.90 15.01 23.27
N VAL A 266 14.32 13.74 23.35
CA VAL A 266 13.90 12.69 22.41
C VAL A 266 13.43 11.47 23.19
N VAL A 267 12.37 10.84 22.69
CA VAL A 267 11.88 9.57 23.22
C VAL A 267 11.75 8.60 22.05
N LEU A 268 12.32 7.41 22.23
CA LEU A 268 12.19 6.31 21.30
C LEU A 268 11.42 5.16 21.95
N VAL A 269 10.57 4.51 21.18
CA VAL A 269 9.89 3.27 21.56
C VAL A 269 10.24 2.23 20.50
N GLU A 270 10.93 1.16 20.87
CA GLU A 270 11.43 0.16 19.92
C GLU A 270 12.35 0.76 18.83
N GLY A 271 13.17 1.76 19.20
CA GLY A 271 14.04 2.47 18.26
C GLY A 271 13.34 3.48 17.35
N GLU A 272 12.00 3.61 17.43
CA GLU A 272 11.22 4.58 16.67
C GLU A 272 11.03 5.88 17.46
N VAL A 273 11.29 7.02 16.83
CA VAL A 273 11.18 8.34 17.48
C VAL A 273 9.70 8.71 17.66
N VAL A 274 9.20 8.60 18.89
CA VAL A 274 7.82 8.99 19.25
C VAL A 274 7.72 10.43 19.71
N VAL A 275 8.80 10.99 20.28
CA VAL A 275 8.94 12.42 20.56
C VAL A 275 10.22 12.91 19.91
N ALA A 276 10.09 13.80 18.92
CA ALA A 276 11.23 14.36 18.20
C ALA A 276 11.94 15.47 18.98
N PRO A 277 13.27 15.67 18.77
CA PRO A 277 14.08 16.67 19.48
C PRO A 277 13.54 18.11 19.41
N GLN A 278 12.94 18.48 18.28
CA GLN A 278 12.35 19.81 18.05
C GLN A 278 10.98 20.02 18.74
N ALA A 279 10.43 19.04 19.44
CA ALA A 279 9.08 19.09 20.00
C ALA A 279 9.06 19.35 21.51
N GLY A 280 9.62 20.47 21.96
CA GLY A 280 9.74 20.83 23.38
C GLY A 280 8.45 20.63 24.21
N PRO A 281 7.30 21.20 23.82
CA PRO A 281 6.04 20.99 24.55
C PRO A 281 5.58 19.53 24.59
N ARG A 282 5.85 18.75 23.53
CA ARG A 282 5.48 17.32 23.48
C ARG A 282 6.37 16.47 24.39
N TYR A 283 7.64 16.84 24.53
CA TYR A 283 8.55 16.20 25.47
C TYR A 283 8.12 16.42 26.92
N GLU A 284 7.71 17.65 27.26
CA GLU A 284 7.21 17.95 28.60
C GLU A 284 5.89 17.23 28.92
N ILE A 285 4.97 17.15 27.94
CA ILE A 285 3.76 16.32 28.07
C ILE A 285 4.13 14.86 28.31
N PHE A 286 5.08 14.32 27.53
CA PHE A 286 5.55 12.95 27.73
C PHE A 286 6.10 12.74 29.14
N ARG A 287 6.93 13.66 29.65
CA ARG A 287 7.49 13.59 31.01
C ARG A 287 6.40 13.57 32.08
N ILE A 288 5.37 14.40 31.96
CA ILE A 288 4.25 14.43 32.92
C ILE A 288 3.54 13.08 32.94
N LEU A 289 3.25 12.51 31.78
CA LEU A 289 2.58 11.21 31.67
C LEU A 289 3.46 10.07 32.18
N TRP A 290 4.76 10.14 31.87
CA TRP A 290 5.74 9.15 32.29
C TRP A 290 5.94 9.15 33.81
N ASP A 291 6.04 10.32 34.43
CA ASP A 291 6.18 10.44 35.89
C ASP A 291 4.96 9.84 36.59
N ARG A 292 3.74 10.15 36.13
CA ARG A 292 2.50 9.58 36.68
C ARG A 292 2.47 8.06 36.55
N PHE A 293 2.84 7.54 35.37
CA PHE A 293 2.91 6.10 35.16
C PHE A 293 3.93 5.44 36.11
N LEU A 294 5.09 6.05 36.31
CA LEU A 294 6.09 5.55 37.25
C LEU A 294 5.61 5.61 38.69
N ASP A 295 4.85 6.64 39.07
CA ASP A 295 4.28 6.76 40.40
C ASP A 295 3.20 5.69 40.65
N ASP A 296 2.31 5.44 39.68
CA ASP A 296 1.33 4.35 39.75
C ASP A 296 2.01 2.97 39.87
N LEU A 297 3.15 2.78 39.20
CA LEU A 297 3.96 1.57 39.34
C LEU A 297 4.60 1.44 40.73
N LYS A 298 5.09 2.53 41.32
CA LYS A 298 5.66 2.52 42.68
C LYS A 298 4.59 2.16 43.72
N GLU A 299 3.36 2.64 43.51
CA GLU A 299 2.20 2.35 44.36
C GLU A 299 1.55 0.99 44.05
N ALA A 300 2.13 0.20 43.13
CA ALA A 300 1.63 -1.10 42.69
C ALA A 300 0.18 -1.07 42.19
N ILE A 301 -0.25 0.07 41.61
CA ILE A 301 -1.59 0.22 41.05
C ILE A 301 -1.64 -0.59 39.74
N PRO A 302 -2.62 -1.50 39.59
CA PRO A 302 -2.74 -2.31 38.39
C PRO A 302 -3.13 -1.44 37.18
N PRO A 303 -2.69 -1.79 35.94
CA PRO A 303 -2.91 -0.96 34.75
C PRO A 303 -4.36 -0.59 34.47
N GLU A 304 -5.31 -1.46 34.83
CA GLU A 304 -6.74 -1.23 34.65
C GLU A 304 -7.29 -0.11 35.56
N GLN A 305 -6.52 0.30 36.57
CA GLN A 305 -6.87 1.34 37.54
C GLN A 305 -6.04 2.62 37.39
N HIS A 306 -5.16 2.70 36.37
CA HIS A 306 -4.42 3.93 36.08
C HIS A 306 -5.39 5.03 35.64
N GLU A 307 -5.39 6.14 36.36
CA GLU A 307 -6.31 7.25 36.09
C GLU A 307 -5.81 8.14 34.94
N LEU A 308 -6.68 8.33 33.96
CA LEU A 308 -6.41 9.24 32.84
C LEU A 308 -6.36 10.69 33.33
N ILE A 309 -5.28 11.39 32.99
CA ILE A 309 -5.22 12.84 33.16
C ILE A 309 -6.06 13.53 32.06
N ASN A 310 -7.00 14.38 32.45
CA ASN A 310 -7.75 15.15 31.47
C ASN A 310 -6.89 16.31 30.92
N ILE A 311 -7.28 16.83 29.75
CA ILE A 311 -6.53 17.87 29.04
C ILE A 311 -6.35 19.14 29.90
N ARG A 312 -7.34 19.50 30.74
CA ARG A 312 -7.25 20.72 31.56
C ARG A 312 -6.18 20.60 32.64
N ASP A 313 -6.10 19.45 33.29
CA ASP A 313 -5.12 19.22 34.35
C ASP A 313 -3.73 18.98 33.77
N LEU A 314 -3.65 18.37 32.58
CA LEU A 314 -2.39 18.27 31.83
C LEU A 314 -1.83 19.64 31.44
N ILE A 315 -2.69 20.56 30.98
CA ILE A 315 -2.27 21.94 30.66
C ILE A 315 -1.77 22.66 31.91
N LYS A 316 -2.48 22.58 33.04
CA LYS A 316 -2.02 23.17 34.31
C LYS A 316 -0.66 22.66 34.75
N GLU A 317 -0.44 21.35 34.65
CA GLU A 317 0.83 20.72 35.00
C GLU A 317 1.96 21.16 34.06
N LEU A 318 1.66 21.30 32.76
CA LEU A 318 2.59 21.82 31.76
C LEU A 318 2.97 23.28 32.03
N GLU A 319 1.99 24.12 32.37
CA GLU A 319 2.22 25.52 32.74
C GLU A 319 3.06 25.63 34.02
N SER A 320 2.78 24.79 35.02
CA SER A 320 3.53 24.71 36.28
C SER A 320 5.01 24.37 36.04
N ARG A 321 5.29 23.39 35.18
CA ARG A 321 6.66 22.90 34.92
C ARG A 321 7.46 23.80 33.98
N THR A 322 6.81 24.46 33.02
CA THR A 322 7.50 25.24 31.99
C THR A 322 7.50 26.75 32.24
N GLY A 323 6.65 27.24 33.16
CA GLY A 323 6.48 28.66 33.45
C GLY A 323 5.94 29.48 32.28
N LYS A 324 5.39 28.81 31.25
CA LYS A 324 4.84 29.42 30.04
C LYS A 324 3.35 29.11 29.97
N PHE A 325 2.52 30.13 29.74
CA PHE A 325 1.12 29.95 29.40
C PHE A 325 1.01 29.31 28.00
N VAL A 326 0.23 28.23 27.88
CA VAL A 326 0.07 27.46 26.63
C VAL A 326 -1.32 27.66 26.04
#